data_AF-A0A3M9ZII6-F1
#
_entry.id   AF-A0A3M9ZII6-F1
#
_cell.length_a   1.000
_cell.length_b   1.000
_cell.length_c   1.000
_cell.angle_alpha   90.00
_cell.angle_beta   90.00
_cell.angle_gamma   90.00
#
_symmetry.space_group_name_H-M   'P 1'
#
loop_
_entity.id
_entity.type
_entity.pdbx_description
1 polymer ?
#
loop_
_entity_poly.entity_id
_entity_poly.type
_entity_poly.pdbx_seq_one_letter_code
_entity_poly.pdbx_strand_id
1 'polypeptide(L)'
;MAARAEPGADNPLALEYAVGETKRYAARIAKDPTACPMFPVVNEYNGFAETLCYVQGYLAGLVASTGQRPTKAEMDELVYDTLNDPKVGDMATNMQADAEPVDMLCPPREF
;
A
#
# COMPACT_ATOMS: atom_id res chain seq x y z
N MET A 1 8.00 20.76 32.82
CA MET A 1 7.36 19.46 32.52
C MET A 1 8.27 18.71 31.58
N ALA A 2 8.91 17.63 32.03
CA ALA A 2 9.73 16.78 31.17
C ALA A 2 8.80 15.91 30.33
N ALA A 3 8.95 15.94 29.00
CA ALA A 3 8.28 15.00 28.12
C ALA A 3 8.77 13.59 28.48
N ARG A 4 7.86 12.73 28.93
CA ARG A 4 8.14 11.30 29.05
C ARG A 4 8.41 10.78 27.64
N ALA A 5 9.62 10.29 27.40
CA ALA A 5 9.88 9.42 26.26
C ALA A 5 8.99 8.18 26.44
N GLU A 6 8.06 7.96 25.52
CA GLU A 6 7.23 6.77 25.56
C GLU A 6 8.12 5.54 25.35
N PRO A 7 8.03 4.51 26.21
CA PRO A 7 8.83 3.30 26.05
C PRO A 7 8.28 2.54 24.85
N GLY A 8 8.90 2.76 23.70
CA GLY A 8 8.49 2.18 22.43
C GLY A 8 9.14 2.83 21.22
N ALA A 9 9.60 4.08 21.31
CA ALA A 9 9.99 4.92 20.17
C ALA A 9 11.17 4.43 19.31
N ASP A 10 11.96 3.44 19.75
CA ASP A 10 13.14 2.94 19.04
C ASP A 10 13.18 1.39 19.01
N ASN A 11 12.08 0.74 18.62
CA ASN A 11 12.09 -0.72 18.43
C ASN A 11 12.25 -1.05 16.94
N PRO A 12 13.46 -1.38 16.46
CA PRO A 12 13.69 -1.70 15.05
C PRO A 12 12.84 -2.90 14.58
N LEU A 13 12.51 -3.82 15.48
CA LEU A 13 11.65 -4.97 15.17
C LEU A 13 10.21 -4.54 14.86
N ALA A 14 9.76 -3.37 15.30
CA ALA A 14 8.42 -2.86 15.01
C ALA A 14 8.29 -2.41 13.55
N LEU A 15 9.34 -1.77 12.99
CA LEU A 15 9.37 -1.38 11.58
C LEU A 15 9.52 -2.61 10.68
N GLU A 16 10.39 -3.56 11.04
CA GLU A 16 10.52 -4.84 10.34
C GLU A 16 9.20 -5.62 10.34
N TYR A 17 8.47 -5.62 11.47
CA TYR A 17 7.15 -6.20 11.56
C TYR A 17 6.16 -5.50 10.62
N ALA A 18 6.12 -4.16 10.60
CA ALA A 18 5.20 -3.41 9.74
C ALA A 18 5.42 -3.71 8.25
N VAL A 19 6.68 -3.78 7.81
CA VAL A 19 7.05 -4.18 6.44
C VAL A 19 6.65 -5.64 6.17
N GLY A 20 7.05 -6.56 7.05
CA GLY A 20 6.77 -7.98 6.89
C GLY A 20 5.27 -8.28 6.86
N GLU A 21 4.48 -7.62 7.71
CA GLU A 21 3.02 -7.76 7.72
C GLU A 21 2.38 -7.13 6.49
N THR A 22 2.86 -5.99 6.01
CA THR A 22 2.38 -5.39 4.75
C THR A 22 2.57 -6.34 3.58
N LYS A 23 3.76 -6.93 3.43
CA LYS A 23 4.08 -7.91 2.36
C LYS A 23 3.17 -9.14 2.46
N ARG A 24 2.96 -9.69 3.66
CA ARG A 24 2.04 -10.82 3.89
C ARG A 24 0.60 -10.47 3.60
N TYR A 25 0.17 -9.27 3.97
CA TYR A 25 -1.19 -8.80 3.75
C TYR A 25 -1.47 -8.63 2.26
N ALA A 26 -0.59 -7.94 1.53
CA ALA A 26 -0.67 -7.79 0.07
C ALA A 26 -0.75 -9.17 -0.60
N ALA A 27 0.12 -10.11 -0.24
CA ALA A 27 0.10 -11.47 -0.78
C ALA A 27 -1.20 -12.24 -0.48
N ARG A 28 -1.83 -11.98 0.67
CA ARG A 28 -3.09 -12.64 1.06
C ARG A 28 -4.25 -12.13 0.23
N ILE A 29 -4.31 -10.83 0.00
CA ILE A 29 -5.39 -10.21 -0.77
C ILE A 29 -5.15 -10.29 -2.27
N ALA A 30 -3.92 -10.53 -2.74
CA ALA A 30 -3.57 -10.55 -4.18
C ALA A 30 -4.43 -11.49 -5.04
N LYS A 31 -5.03 -12.54 -4.45
CA LYS A 31 -5.94 -13.46 -5.16
C LYS A 31 -7.36 -12.93 -5.31
N ASP A 32 -7.78 -12.07 -4.40
CA ASP A 32 -9.10 -11.43 -4.41
C ASP A 32 -9.00 -10.06 -3.71
N PRO A 33 -8.44 -9.04 -4.39
CA PRO A 33 -8.32 -7.71 -3.80
C PRO A 33 -9.68 -7.05 -3.58
N THR A 34 -10.68 -7.42 -4.38
CA THR A 34 -12.07 -6.94 -4.26
C THR A 34 -12.77 -7.40 -3.00
N ALA A 35 -12.34 -8.51 -2.39
CA ALA A 35 -12.81 -8.92 -1.07
C ALA A 35 -12.32 -8.01 0.06
N CYS A 36 -11.34 -7.14 -0.18
CA CYS A 36 -10.94 -6.13 0.78
C CYS A 36 -11.80 -4.86 0.60
N PRO A 37 -12.69 -4.51 1.55
CA PRO A 37 -13.62 -3.38 1.40
C PRO A 37 -12.94 -2.01 1.27
N MET A 38 -11.68 -1.92 1.71
CA MET A 38 -10.88 -0.69 1.66
C MET A 38 -9.99 -0.61 0.42
N PHE A 39 -9.95 -1.68 -0.39
CA PHE A 39 -9.18 -1.66 -1.63
C PHE A 39 -9.87 -0.73 -2.64
N PRO A 40 -9.11 0.15 -3.33
CA PRO A 40 -9.70 1.11 -4.25
C PRO A 40 -10.36 0.41 -5.43
N VAL A 41 -11.38 1.06 -5.99
CA VAL A 41 -11.90 0.68 -7.31
C VAL A 41 -10.82 1.03 -8.33
N VAL A 42 -10.40 0.03 -9.10
CA VAL A 42 -9.43 0.19 -10.18
C VAL A 42 -10.09 0.07 -11.55
N ASN A 43 -9.46 0.68 -12.55
CA ASN A 43 -9.81 0.58 -13.95
C ASN A 43 -8.55 0.37 -14.80
N GLU A 44 -8.75 0.12 -16.09
CA GLU A 44 -7.68 -0.18 -17.06
C GLU A 44 -6.51 0.83 -17.08
N TYR A 45 -6.71 2.07 -16.61
CA TYR A 45 -5.68 3.11 -16.61
C TYR A 45 -4.92 3.23 -15.29
N ASN A 46 -5.46 2.74 -14.18
CA ASN A 46 -4.89 3.00 -12.85
C ASN A 46 -4.66 1.76 -11.98
N GLY A 47 -5.01 0.55 -12.44
CA GLY A 47 -4.89 -0.68 -11.65
C GLY A 47 -3.52 -0.89 -11.02
N PHE A 48 -2.44 -0.68 -11.77
CA PHE A 48 -1.09 -0.78 -11.23
C PHE A 48 -0.81 0.31 -10.17
N ALA A 49 -1.07 1.57 -10.49
CA ALA A 49 -0.74 2.71 -9.64
C ALA A 49 -1.55 2.70 -8.32
N GLU A 50 -2.85 2.46 -8.40
CA GLU A 50 -3.74 2.38 -7.23
C GLU A 50 -3.33 1.24 -6.29
N THR A 51 -2.91 0.10 -6.85
CA THR A 51 -2.42 -1.03 -6.05
C THR A 51 -1.18 -0.65 -5.24
N LEU A 52 -0.21 0.04 -5.86
CA LEU A 52 0.98 0.51 -5.14
C LEU A 52 0.63 1.56 -4.09
N CYS A 53 -0.25 2.51 -4.41
CA CYS A 53 -0.73 3.53 -3.46
C CYS A 53 -1.42 2.90 -2.25
N TYR A 54 -2.25 1.88 -2.48
CA TYR A 54 -2.93 1.14 -1.42
C TYR A 54 -1.93 0.45 -0.48
N VAL A 55 -0.94 -0.25 -1.03
CA VAL A 55 0.10 -0.94 -0.25
C VAL A 55 0.95 0.07 0.56
N GLN A 56 1.31 1.22 -0.04
CA GLN A 56 2.01 2.30 0.68
C GLN A 56 1.17 2.86 1.83
N GLY A 57 -0.12 3.09 1.61
CA GLY A 57 -1.04 3.57 2.64
C GLY A 57 -1.19 2.57 3.79
N TYR A 58 -1.29 1.28 3.49
CA TYR A 58 -1.33 0.23 4.49
C TYR A 58 -0.05 0.18 5.33
N LEU A 59 1.12 0.25 4.68
CA LEU A 59 2.42 0.34 5.37
C LEU A 59 2.48 1.55 6.31
N ALA A 60 2.10 2.73 5.82
CA ALA A 60 2.10 3.96 6.60
C ALA A 60 1.18 3.87 7.82
N GLY A 61 0.00 3.27 7.66
CA GLY A 61 -0.94 3.01 8.75
C GLY A 61 -0.36 2.04 9.80
N LEU A 62 0.29 0.95 9.36
CA LEU A 62 0.95 0.02 10.27
C LEU A 62 2.11 0.68 11.02
N VAL A 63 2.99 1.39 10.32
CA VAL A 63 4.09 2.15 10.95
C VAL A 63 3.54 3.13 11.98
N ALA A 64 2.50 3.89 11.65
CA ALA A 64 1.87 4.80 12.60
C ALA A 64 1.30 4.07 13.83
N SER A 65 0.71 2.89 13.64
CA SER A 65 0.16 2.06 14.74
C SER A 65 1.23 1.53 15.69
N THR A 66 2.47 1.38 15.22
CA THR A 66 3.61 0.96 16.06
C THR A 66 4.14 2.08 16.97
N GLY A 67 3.66 3.32 16.81
CA GLY A 67 4.16 4.50 17.51
C GLY A 67 5.54 4.98 17.04
N GLN A 68 6.14 4.30 16.07
CA GLN A 68 7.40 4.73 15.46
C GLN A 68 7.20 6.00 14.64
N ARG A 69 8.23 6.85 14.62
CA ARG A 69 8.28 8.05 13.78
C ARG A 69 9.55 8.05 12.94
N PRO A 70 9.68 7.11 11.99
CA PRO A 70 10.82 7.10 11.09
C PRO A 70 10.94 8.43 10.36
N THR A 71 12.18 8.83 10.11
CA THR A 71 12.51 9.95 9.26
C THR A 71 12.00 9.72 7.84
N LYS A 72 11.97 10.77 7.03
CA LYS A 72 11.61 10.66 5.61
C LYS A 72 12.48 9.62 4.89
N ALA A 73 13.79 9.64 5.11
CA ALA A 73 14.71 8.71 4.47
C ALA A 73 14.43 7.25 4.87
N GLU A 74 14.18 7.00 6.15
CA GLU A 74 13.80 5.66 6.62
C GLU A 74 12.46 5.21 6.03
N MET A 75 11.45 6.09 5.98
CA MET A 75 10.18 5.76 5.33
C MET A 75 10.36 5.46 3.83
N ASP A 76 11.19 6.23 3.13
CA ASP A 76 11.45 6.02 1.70
C ASP A 76 12.12 4.63 1.48
N GLU A 77 13.03 4.20 2.37
CA GLU A 77 13.63 2.84 2.34
C GLU A 77 12.60 1.73 2.64
N LEU A 78 11.74 1.91 3.65
CA LEU A 78 10.70 0.93 3.99
C LEU A 78 9.69 0.77 2.85
N VAL A 79 9.31 1.89 2.22
CA VAL A 79 8.46 1.89 1.02
C VAL A 79 9.17 1.18 -0.13
N TYR A 80 10.44 1.51 -0.38
CA TYR A 80 11.23 0.88 -1.43
C TYR A 80 11.31 -0.65 -1.24
N ASP A 81 11.63 -1.13 -0.04
CA ASP A 81 11.69 -2.57 0.26
C ASP A 81 10.31 -3.25 0.14
N THR A 82 9.24 -2.56 0.54
CA THR A 82 7.88 -3.11 0.44
C THR A 82 7.42 -3.24 -1.00
N LEU A 83 7.63 -2.21 -1.83
CA LEU A 83 7.15 -2.19 -3.21
C LEU A 83 8.00 -3.05 -4.15
N ASN A 84 9.25 -3.34 -3.80
CA ASN A 84 10.09 -4.29 -4.54
C ASN A 84 9.88 -5.76 -4.12
N ASP A 85 8.94 -6.04 -3.20
CA ASP A 85 8.55 -7.43 -2.93
C ASP A 85 7.87 -8.03 -4.16
N PRO A 86 8.33 -9.19 -4.67
CA PRO A 86 7.75 -9.80 -5.87
C PRO A 86 6.23 -10.02 -5.77
N LYS A 87 5.69 -10.28 -4.58
CA LYS A 87 4.26 -10.52 -4.40
C LYS A 87 3.44 -9.23 -4.52
N VAL A 88 4.04 -8.10 -4.16
CA VAL A 88 3.43 -6.77 -4.37
C VAL A 88 3.45 -6.43 -5.86
N GLY A 89 4.56 -6.72 -6.54
CA GLY A 89 4.67 -6.60 -8.00
C GLY A 89 3.63 -7.44 -8.74
N ASP A 90 3.55 -8.73 -8.41
CA ASP A 90 2.59 -9.66 -9.00
C ASP A 90 1.15 -9.18 -8.77
N MET A 91 0.83 -8.71 -7.55
CA MET A 91 -0.48 -8.15 -7.23
C MET A 91 -0.81 -6.95 -8.13
N ALA A 92 0.12 -6.00 -8.27
CA ALA A 92 -0.11 -4.79 -9.08
C ALA A 92 -0.26 -5.14 -10.57
N THR A 93 0.52 -6.10 -11.08
CA THR A 93 0.39 -6.58 -12.46
C THR A 93 -0.92 -7.31 -12.70
N ASN A 94 -1.36 -8.17 -11.78
CA ASN A 94 -2.64 -8.87 -11.90
C ASN A 94 -3.80 -7.88 -11.85
N MET A 95 -3.78 -6.92 -10.91
CA MET A 95 -4.81 -5.87 -10.85
C MET A 95 -4.87 -5.03 -12.11
N GLN A 96 -3.75 -4.79 -12.77
CA GLN A 96 -3.72 -4.10 -14.06
C GLN A 96 -4.30 -4.94 -15.20
N ALA A 97 -4.14 -6.26 -15.15
CA ALA A 97 -4.67 -7.19 -16.15
C ALA A 97 -6.18 -7.44 -15.96
N ASP A 98 -6.65 -7.48 -14.70
CA ASP A 98 -8.03 -7.74 -14.32
C ASP A 98 -8.90 -6.47 -14.30
N ALA A 99 -8.30 -5.31 -14.54
CA ALA A 99 -9.03 -4.05 -14.48
C ALA A 99 -10.02 -3.92 -15.64
N GLU A 100 -11.28 -3.68 -15.29
CA GLU A 100 -12.34 -3.51 -16.27
C GLU A 100 -12.11 -2.24 -17.13
N PRO A 101 -12.44 -2.31 -18.44
CA PRO A 101 -12.43 -1.14 -19.30
C PRO A 101 -13.37 -0.07 -18.73
N VAL A 102 -12.95 1.19 -18.82
CA VAL A 102 -13.90 2.27 -18.56
C VAL A 102 -14.82 2.31 -19.78
N ASP A 103 -16.04 1.83 -19.62
CA ASP A 103 -17.07 1.99 -20.65
C ASP A 103 -17.32 3.51 -20.77
N MET A 104 -16.64 4.14 -21.73
CA MET A 104 -16.72 5.58 -21.97
C MET A 104 -18.12 5.91 -22.47
N LEU A 105 -19.05 6.08 -21.52
CA LEU A 105 -20.13 7.05 -21.65
C LEU A 105 -19.52 8.46 -21.60
N CYS A 106 -18.61 8.76 -22.52
CA CYS A 106 -18.36 10.12 -22.92
C CYS A 106 -19.60 10.53 -23.74
N PRO A 107 -20.48 11.43 -23.25
CA PRO A 107 -21.42 12.05 -24.16
C PRO A 107 -20.62 12.70 -25.29
N PRO A 108 -21.06 12.59 -26.55
CA PRO A 108 -20.34 13.18 -27.68
C PRO A 108 -20.12 14.65 -27.37
N ARG A 109 -18.87 15.12 -27.48
CA ARG A 109 -18.58 16.55 -27.45
C ARG A 109 -19.35 17.18 -28.61
N GLU A 110 -20.41 17.91 -28.30
CA GLU A 110 -21.06 18.79 -29.26
C GLU A 110 -20.01 19.83 -29.68
N PHE A 111 -19.68 19.84 -30.97
CA PHE A 111 -18.77 20.80 -31.60
C PHE A 111 -19.47 22.13 -31.87
#